data_AF-A0A7X2PHV5-F1
#
_entry.id   AF-A0A7X2PHV5-F1
#
_cell.length_a   1.000
_cell.length_b   1.000
_cell.length_c   1.000
_cell.angle_alpha   90.00
_cell.angle_beta   90.00
_cell.angle_gamma   90.00
#
_symmetry.space_group_name_H-M   'P 1'
#
loop_
_entity.id
_entity.type
_entity.pdbx_description
1 polymer ?
#
loop_
_entity_poly.entity_id
_entity_poly.type
_entity_poly.pdbx_seq_one_letter_code
_entity_poly.pdbx_strand_id
1 'polypeptide(L)'
;MTALSIQTYRGEYAVLQAALPERPVANIGVLLLDPSNRKLYSKLRESFGDIASPEEAEVLSELREDFAKRLEEIDGEEFLIWLEDTLSHVLRVTERQTVMVRNFNKTLDKLFAENVEKEKPATIPYENCLPLLSMPIAAGYLDKQVEIIEAAAEWVPVPDSFHPNPRKFIARIQGRSMEPKIPDGSLAVFRFGVVGSRTGRILLVELFDVADPIARYTVKKYLSDKASFDGTWRHTRILLVPINPEFEPIEVEEEGQFRVIAEFEGILDTDG
;
A
#
# COMPACT_ATOMS: atom_id res chain seq x y z
N MET A 1 48.96 14.34 -2.48
CA MET A 1 47.53 14.00 -2.24
C MET A 1 46.70 15.18 -2.72
N THR A 2 46.10 15.06 -3.90
CA THR A 2 45.28 16.13 -4.48
C THR A 2 43.90 16.07 -3.83
N ALA A 3 43.53 17.12 -3.10
CA ALA A 3 42.18 17.23 -2.56
C ALA A 3 41.20 17.33 -3.74
N LEU A 4 40.29 16.37 -3.86
CA LEU A 4 39.16 16.46 -4.78
C LEU A 4 38.29 17.64 -4.33
N SER A 5 38.32 18.73 -5.09
CA SER A 5 37.42 19.87 -4.88
C SER A 5 35.99 19.41 -5.16
N ILE A 6 35.16 19.37 -4.13
CA ILE A 6 33.74 19.08 -4.29
C ILE A 6 33.09 20.35 -4.88
N GLN A 7 32.89 20.36 -6.19
CA GLN A 7 32.20 21.47 -6.86
C GLN A 7 30.72 21.45 -6.48
N THR A 8 30.22 22.61 -6.08
CA THR A 8 28.79 22.85 -5.80
C THR A 8 28.26 23.82 -6.83
N TYR A 9 27.06 23.54 -7.33
CA TYR A 9 26.34 24.33 -8.31
C TYR A 9 25.19 25.04 -7.64
N ARG A 10 24.76 26.17 -8.19
CA ARG A 10 23.52 26.83 -7.79
C ARG A 10 22.38 26.19 -8.57
N GLY A 11 21.35 25.72 -7.87
CA GLY A 11 20.08 25.31 -8.44
C GLY A 11 18.95 26.19 -7.93
N GLU A 12 17.82 26.15 -8.61
CA GLU A 12 16.59 26.81 -8.17
C GLU A 12 15.48 25.78 -8.11
N TYR A 13 14.69 25.77 -7.06
CA TYR A 13 13.58 24.84 -6.93
C TYR A 13 12.29 25.53 -6.54
N ALA A 14 11.18 24.92 -6.94
CA ALA A 14 9.84 25.31 -6.52
C ALA A 14 9.02 24.05 -6.17
N VAL A 15 8.03 24.23 -5.32
CA VAL A 15 7.13 23.16 -4.89
C VAL A 15 5.83 23.28 -5.66
N LEU A 16 5.40 22.19 -6.28
CA LEU A 16 4.11 22.07 -6.94
C LEU A 16 3.06 21.70 -5.87
N GLN A 17 1.94 22.40 -5.85
CA GLN A 17 0.88 22.26 -4.87
C GLN A 17 -0.47 22.02 -5.53
N ALA A 18 -1.28 21.13 -4.96
CA ALA A 18 -2.69 20.99 -5.29
C ALA A 18 -3.52 21.84 -4.31
N ALA A 19 -4.36 22.73 -4.86
CA ALA A 19 -5.26 23.60 -4.12
C ALA A 19 -6.72 23.27 -4.49
N LEU A 20 -7.16 22.07 -4.11
CA LEU A 20 -8.50 21.57 -4.40
C LEU A 20 -9.56 22.31 -3.55
N PRO A 21 -10.79 22.53 -4.07
CA PRO A 21 -11.86 23.17 -3.32
C PRO A 21 -12.14 22.45 -1.99
N GLU A 22 -12.39 23.23 -0.94
CA GLU A 22 -12.76 22.73 0.40
C GLU A 22 -11.72 21.79 1.07
N ARG A 23 -10.51 21.67 0.51
CA ARG A 23 -9.40 20.89 1.08
C ARG A 23 -8.20 21.77 1.42
N PRO A 24 -7.36 21.37 2.39
CA PRO A 24 -6.05 21.98 2.60
C PRO A 24 -5.20 21.91 1.33
N VAL A 25 -4.38 22.94 1.10
CA VAL A 25 -3.37 22.90 0.05
C VAL A 25 -2.35 21.83 0.40
N ALA A 26 -2.04 20.95 -0.55
CA ALA A 26 -1.11 19.85 -0.36
C ALA A 26 0.05 19.94 -1.35
N ASN A 27 1.28 19.70 -0.87
CA ASN A 27 2.44 19.61 -1.74
C ASN A 27 2.41 18.28 -2.49
N ILE A 28 2.54 18.36 -3.81
CA ILE A 28 2.42 17.21 -4.72
C ILE A 28 3.66 16.95 -5.56
N GLY A 29 4.64 17.86 -5.54
CA GLY A 29 5.88 17.65 -6.27
C GLY A 29 6.93 18.72 -6.03
N VAL A 30 8.14 18.43 -6.50
CA VAL A 30 9.27 19.36 -6.52
C VAL A 30 9.79 19.47 -7.94
N LEU A 31 10.05 20.70 -8.35
CA LEU A 31 10.68 21.08 -9.61
C LEU A 31 12.03 21.71 -9.27
N LEU A 32 13.14 21.15 -9.76
CA LEU A 32 14.50 21.62 -9.50
C LEU A 32 15.20 21.93 -10.84
N LEU A 33 15.44 23.21 -11.09
CA LEU A 33 16.11 23.73 -12.25
C LEU A 33 17.63 23.77 -12.04
N ASP A 34 18.37 23.27 -13.02
CA ASP A 34 19.78 23.56 -13.22
C ASP A 34 19.91 24.77 -14.17
N PRO A 35 20.18 25.99 -13.66
CA PRO A 35 20.25 27.19 -14.48
C PRO A 35 21.46 27.19 -15.43
N SER A 36 22.46 26.32 -15.22
CA SER A 36 23.66 26.28 -16.06
C SER A 36 23.41 25.66 -17.44
N ASN A 37 22.46 24.72 -17.52
CA ASN A 37 22.09 24.00 -18.75
C ASN A 37 20.58 24.07 -19.03
N ARG A 38 19.82 24.84 -18.23
CA ARG A 38 18.37 25.04 -18.33
C ARG A 38 17.57 23.72 -18.26
N LYS A 39 18.12 22.70 -17.59
CA LYS A 39 17.46 21.41 -17.40
C LYS A 39 16.61 21.42 -16.14
N LEU A 40 15.35 21.00 -16.27
CA LEU A 40 14.47 20.78 -15.13
C LEU A 40 14.50 19.31 -14.71
N TYR A 41 14.63 19.10 -13.41
CA TYR A 41 14.44 17.83 -12.75
C TYR A 41 13.12 17.90 -11.98
N SER A 42 12.20 16.97 -12.21
CA SER A 42 10.91 16.96 -11.53
C SER A 42 10.68 15.63 -10.81
N LYS A 43 10.03 15.70 -9.65
CA LYS A 43 9.54 14.53 -8.92
C LYS A 43 8.17 14.84 -8.35
N LEU A 44 7.18 14.05 -8.74
CA LEU A 44 5.79 14.18 -8.30
C LEU A 44 5.42 12.99 -7.41
N ARG A 45 4.39 13.17 -6.59
CA ARG A 45 3.77 12.10 -5.81
C ARG A 45 3.21 11.01 -6.74
N GLU A 46 3.24 9.76 -6.29
CA GLU A 46 2.79 8.61 -7.08
C GLU A 46 1.28 8.31 -6.93
N SER A 47 0.65 8.74 -5.84
CA SER A 47 -0.78 8.56 -5.56
C SER A 47 -1.33 9.82 -4.88
N PHE A 48 -2.60 10.12 -5.14
CA PHE A 48 -3.27 11.35 -4.70
C PHE A 48 -4.51 11.10 -3.81
N GLY A 49 -4.83 9.85 -3.50
CA GLY A 49 -6.06 9.48 -2.79
C GLY A 49 -6.19 10.02 -1.37
N ASP A 50 -5.06 10.33 -0.75
CA ASP A 50 -5.04 10.94 0.57
C ASP A 50 -5.39 12.44 0.55
N ILE A 51 -5.40 13.06 -0.64
CA ILE A 51 -5.62 14.51 -0.80
C ILE A 51 -6.70 14.89 -1.82
N ALA A 52 -7.19 13.94 -2.63
CA ALA A 52 -8.12 14.17 -3.73
C ALA A 52 -9.26 13.13 -3.76
N SER A 53 -10.38 13.44 -4.41
CA SER A 53 -11.40 12.41 -4.73
C SER A 53 -10.88 11.49 -5.83
N PRO A 54 -11.47 10.29 -6.06
CA PRO A 54 -11.03 9.39 -7.12
C PRO A 54 -10.99 10.06 -8.50
N GLU A 55 -11.99 10.87 -8.84
CA GLU A 55 -12.04 11.57 -10.12
C GLU A 55 -10.92 12.64 -10.24
N GLU A 56 -10.61 13.35 -9.16
CA GLU A 56 -9.52 14.33 -9.14
C GLU A 56 -8.14 13.66 -9.10
N ALA A 57 -8.01 12.53 -8.41
CA ALA A 57 -6.78 11.75 -8.31
C ALA A 57 -6.39 11.17 -9.66
N GLU A 58 -7.36 10.71 -10.46
CA GLU A 58 -7.15 10.27 -11.84
C GLU A 58 -6.56 11.40 -12.69
N VAL A 59 -7.17 12.60 -12.66
CA VAL A 59 -6.67 13.79 -13.37
C VAL A 59 -5.27 14.19 -12.90
N LEU A 60 -5.00 14.19 -11.59
CA LEU A 60 -3.68 14.53 -11.05
C LEU A 60 -2.59 13.52 -11.45
N SER A 61 -2.97 12.26 -11.67
CA SER A 61 -2.03 11.20 -12.07
C SER A 61 -1.51 11.40 -13.50
N GLU A 62 -2.29 12.05 -14.37
CA GLU A 62 -1.88 12.38 -15.76
C GLU A 62 -0.80 13.48 -15.82
N LEU A 63 -0.65 14.29 -14.77
CA LEU A 63 0.28 15.43 -14.75
C LEU A 63 1.72 15.03 -15.05
N ARG A 64 2.15 13.86 -14.60
CA ARG A 64 3.52 13.39 -14.82
C ARG A 64 3.81 13.19 -16.30
N GLU A 65 2.89 12.59 -17.03
CA GLU A 65 3.04 12.36 -18.46
C GLU A 65 2.94 13.66 -19.25
N ASP A 66 2.01 14.55 -18.86
CA ASP A 66 1.86 15.85 -19.51
C ASP A 66 3.09 16.74 -19.31
N PHE A 67 3.69 16.73 -18.12
CA PHE A 67 4.92 17.46 -17.84
C PHE A 67 6.07 16.90 -18.67
N ALA A 68 6.17 15.57 -18.77
CA ALA A 68 7.20 14.92 -19.57
C ALA A 68 7.08 15.32 -21.05
N LYS A 69 5.88 15.25 -21.64
CA LYS A 69 5.63 15.65 -23.04
C LYS A 69 6.02 17.11 -23.29
N ARG A 70 5.64 18.03 -22.39
CA ARG A 70 5.99 19.46 -22.55
C ARG A 70 7.49 19.70 -22.45
N LEU A 71 8.19 19.01 -21.55
CA LEU A 71 9.65 19.12 -21.41
C LEU A 71 10.43 18.52 -22.59
N GLU A 72 9.77 17.84 -23.53
CA GLU A 72 10.34 17.48 -24.83
C GLU A 72 10.28 18.64 -25.84
N GLU A 73 9.34 19.58 -25.66
CA GLU A 73 9.09 20.69 -26.59
C GLU A 73 9.81 21.99 -26.18
N ILE A 74 9.89 22.27 -24.88
CA ILE A 74 10.49 23.49 -24.31
C ILE A 74 11.54 23.16 -23.24
N ASP A 75 12.48 24.08 -23.02
CA ASP A 75 13.49 23.90 -21.98
C ASP A 75 12.91 24.08 -20.56
N GLY A 76 13.69 23.68 -19.56
CA GLY A 76 13.22 23.63 -18.18
C GLY A 76 12.91 24.98 -17.55
N GLU A 77 13.57 26.04 -17.99
CA GLU A 77 13.31 27.40 -17.52
C GLU A 77 12.02 27.93 -18.16
N GLU A 78 11.86 27.76 -19.47
CA GLU A 78 10.65 28.13 -20.19
C GLU A 78 9.43 27.37 -19.67
N PHE A 79 9.60 26.10 -19.32
CA PHE A 79 8.56 25.28 -18.69
C PHE A 79 8.14 25.83 -17.32
N LEU A 80 9.09 26.28 -16.48
CA LEU A 80 8.76 26.88 -15.18
C LEU A 80 8.01 28.19 -15.33
N ILE A 81 8.42 29.06 -16.27
CA ILE A 81 7.70 30.30 -16.58
C ILE A 81 6.29 29.98 -17.06
N TRP A 82 6.15 29.02 -17.99
CA TRP A 82 4.86 28.56 -18.48
C TRP A 82 3.95 28.07 -17.35
N LEU A 83 4.48 27.28 -16.41
CA LEU A 83 3.75 26.86 -15.22
C LEU A 83 3.31 28.09 -14.42
N GLU A 84 4.24 28.97 -14.03
CA GLU A 84 3.95 30.17 -13.24
C GLU A 84 2.83 31.04 -13.85
N ASP A 85 2.75 31.12 -15.18
CA ASP A 85 1.75 31.90 -15.91
C ASP A 85 0.43 31.16 -16.20
N THR A 86 0.46 29.83 -16.33
CA THR A 86 -0.69 29.01 -16.79
C THR A 86 -1.44 28.35 -15.63
N LEU A 87 -0.84 28.34 -14.44
CA LEU A 87 -1.40 27.62 -13.29
C LEU A 87 -2.74 28.21 -12.84
N SER A 88 -3.75 27.33 -12.82
CA SER A 88 -5.14 27.64 -12.48
C SER A 88 -5.34 27.73 -10.97
N HIS A 89 -6.60 27.93 -10.51
CA HIS A 89 -6.91 27.86 -9.08
C HIS A 89 -6.57 26.50 -8.42
N VAL A 90 -6.45 25.44 -9.22
CA VAL A 90 -6.35 24.03 -8.81
C VAL A 90 -4.89 23.59 -8.59
N LEU A 91 -3.97 24.03 -9.44
CA LEU A 91 -2.54 23.73 -9.31
C LEU A 91 -1.80 25.04 -9.07
N ARG A 92 -0.88 25.04 -8.11
CA ARG A 92 -0.06 26.21 -7.77
C ARG A 92 1.41 25.83 -7.72
N VAL A 93 2.28 26.79 -7.94
CA VAL A 93 3.73 26.66 -7.76
C VAL A 93 4.15 27.73 -6.77
N THR A 94 4.98 27.33 -5.80
CA THR A 94 5.55 28.28 -4.84
C THR A 94 6.58 29.19 -5.51
N GLU A 95 6.96 30.28 -4.86
CA GLU A 95 8.11 31.07 -5.31
C GLU A 95 9.38 30.21 -5.40
N ARG A 96 10.23 30.52 -6.38
CA ARG A 96 11.50 29.84 -6.60
C ARG A 96 12.46 30.12 -5.45
N GLN A 97 13.08 29.07 -4.94
CA GLN A 97 14.09 29.12 -3.88
C GLN A 97 15.43 28.66 -4.40
N THR A 98 16.50 29.33 -3.98
CA THR A 98 17.87 28.94 -4.33
C THR A 98 18.37 27.81 -3.43
N VAL A 99 19.04 26.81 -4.01
CA VAL A 99 19.66 25.70 -3.28
C VAL A 99 21.07 25.42 -3.83
N MET A 100 21.99 25.02 -2.95
CA MET A 100 23.32 24.55 -3.35
C MET A 100 23.27 23.06 -3.66
N VAL A 101 23.59 22.71 -4.90
CA VAL A 101 23.45 21.36 -5.44
C VAL A 101 24.82 20.75 -5.70
N ARG A 102 25.05 19.54 -5.18
CA ARG A 102 26.21 18.70 -5.58
C ARG A 102 25.82 17.71 -6.67
N ASN A 103 24.62 17.14 -6.51
CA ASN A 103 24.03 16.16 -7.41
C ASN A 103 22.53 16.46 -7.47
N PHE A 104 22.03 16.78 -8.67
CA PHE A 104 20.65 17.21 -8.86
C PHE A 104 19.64 16.12 -8.48
N ASN A 105 19.86 14.86 -8.84
CA ASN A 105 18.96 13.76 -8.48
C ASN A 105 18.87 13.56 -6.95
N LYS A 106 20.02 13.48 -6.26
CA LYS A 106 20.02 13.35 -4.78
C LYS A 106 19.42 14.56 -4.08
N THR A 107 19.60 15.76 -4.65
CA THR A 107 19.04 16.99 -4.08
C THR A 107 17.53 17.04 -4.32
N LEU A 108 17.06 16.63 -5.49
CA LEU A 108 15.64 16.47 -5.80
C LEU A 108 14.97 15.47 -4.84
N ASP A 109 15.58 14.30 -4.62
CA ASP A 109 15.06 13.31 -3.67
C ASP A 109 14.95 13.88 -2.26
N LYS A 110 15.98 14.60 -1.81
CA LYS A 110 15.97 15.27 -0.51
C LYS A 110 14.87 16.32 -0.42
N LEU A 111 14.77 17.22 -1.40
CA LEU A 111 13.76 18.27 -1.42
C LEU A 111 12.35 17.68 -1.49
N PHE A 112 12.16 16.61 -2.25
CA PHE A 112 10.89 15.89 -2.33
C PHE A 112 10.50 15.29 -0.98
N ALA A 113 11.42 14.61 -0.30
CA ALA A 113 11.17 14.09 1.05
C ALA A 113 10.83 15.22 2.04
N GLU A 114 11.53 16.34 1.97
CA GLU A 114 11.34 17.48 2.88
C GLU A 114 10.05 18.26 2.65
N ASN A 115 9.59 18.38 1.39
CA ASN A 115 8.45 19.22 1.04
C ASN A 115 7.18 18.42 0.73
N VAL A 116 7.27 17.17 0.29
CA VAL A 116 6.11 16.37 -0.15
C VAL A 116 5.83 15.21 0.80
N GLU A 117 6.85 14.43 1.18
CA GLU A 117 6.65 13.26 2.05
C GLU A 117 6.43 13.62 3.51
N LYS A 118 7.06 14.68 4.02
CA LYS A 118 6.78 15.20 5.37
C LYS A 118 5.33 15.67 5.57
N GLU A 119 4.62 15.98 4.48
CA GLU A 119 3.20 16.32 4.54
C GLU A 119 2.27 15.11 4.46
N LYS A 120 2.77 13.89 4.15
CA LYS A 120 1.97 12.69 4.38
C LYS A 120 1.79 12.52 5.89
N PRO A 121 0.56 12.27 6.39
CA PRO A 121 0.38 11.96 7.80
C PRO A 121 1.31 10.79 8.16
N ALA A 122 2.09 10.95 9.23
CA ALA A 122 2.98 9.90 9.67
C ALA A 122 2.20 8.59 9.83
N THR A 123 2.76 7.49 9.34
CA THR A 123 2.22 6.16 9.62
C THR A 123 2.52 5.85 11.09
N ILE A 124 1.47 5.92 11.91
CA ILE A 124 1.55 5.63 13.33
C ILE A 124 0.99 4.21 13.53
N PRO A 125 1.86 3.23 13.88
CA PRO A 125 1.49 1.84 14.06
C PRO A 125 0.18 1.64 14.83
N TYR A 126 -0.78 0.96 14.20
CA TYR A 126 -2.10 0.64 14.76
C TYR A 126 -2.99 1.83 15.13
N GLU A 127 -2.60 3.06 14.81
CA GLU A 127 -3.51 4.22 14.87
C GLU A 127 -4.13 4.45 13.49
N ASN A 128 -3.31 4.56 12.45
CA ASN A 128 -3.75 4.81 11.07
C ASN A 128 -3.16 3.83 10.04
N CYS A 129 -2.39 2.84 10.47
CA CYS A 129 -1.79 1.84 9.59
C CYS A 129 -1.75 0.45 10.22
N LEU A 130 -1.68 -0.57 9.37
CA LEU A 130 -1.53 -1.98 9.75
C LEU A 130 -0.25 -2.57 9.15
N PRO A 131 0.36 -3.56 9.81
CA PRO A 131 1.59 -4.18 9.31
C PRO A 131 1.27 -5.09 8.12
N LEU A 132 2.07 -4.99 7.06
CA LEU A 132 2.06 -5.95 5.95
C LEU A 132 2.93 -7.16 6.32
N LEU A 133 2.30 -8.32 6.48
CA LEU A 133 2.94 -9.56 6.90
C LEU A 133 2.88 -10.63 5.81
N SER A 134 3.92 -11.45 5.76
CA SER A 134 3.85 -12.73 5.06
C SER A 134 3.04 -13.74 5.88
N MET A 135 2.42 -14.72 5.21
CA MET A 135 1.61 -15.73 5.89
C MET A 135 2.39 -16.52 6.97
N PRO A 136 3.68 -16.89 6.76
CA PRO A 136 4.47 -17.51 7.81
C PRO A 136 4.69 -16.64 9.06
N ILE A 137 4.90 -15.33 8.88
CA ILE A 137 5.09 -14.40 10.01
C ILE A 137 3.79 -14.26 10.79
N ALA A 138 2.66 -14.11 10.09
CA ALA A 138 1.34 -14.06 10.72
C ALA A 138 1.05 -15.33 11.53
N ALA A 139 1.43 -16.50 11.03
CA ALA A 139 1.29 -17.76 11.76
C ALA A 139 2.16 -17.82 13.03
N GLY A 140 3.41 -17.37 12.96
CA GLY A 140 4.33 -17.32 14.11
C GLY A 140 3.90 -16.37 15.23
N TYR A 141 3.14 -15.31 14.92
CA TYR A 141 2.56 -14.42 15.93
C TYR A 141 1.58 -15.15 16.85
N LEU A 142 0.74 -16.04 16.30
CA LEU A 142 -0.25 -16.77 17.10
C LEU A 142 0.42 -17.70 18.13
N ASP A 143 1.61 -18.21 17.80
CA ASP A 143 2.46 -19.01 18.70
C ASP A 143 3.26 -18.15 19.68
N LYS A 144 3.12 -16.81 19.63
CA LYS A 144 3.91 -15.83 20.39
C LYS A 144 5.42 -15.96 20.17
N GLN A 145 5.82 -16.45 19.00
CA GLN A 145 7.22 -16.65 18.63
C GLN A 145 7.81 -15.43 17.92
N VAL A 146 6.97 -14.49 17.49
CA VAL A 146 7.37 -13.35 16.66
C VAL A 146 6.80 -12.04 17.21
N GLU A 147 7.67 -11.05 17.37
CA GLU A 147 7.26 -9.66 17.62
C GLU A 147 6.94 -8.97 16.29
N ILE A 148 5.67 -8.59 16.07
CA ILE A 148 5.18 -8.06 14.79
C ILE A 148 5.87 -6.74 14.42
N ILE A 149 6.08 -5.86 15.38
CA ILE A 149 6.60 -4.50 15.10
C ILE A 149 7.97 -4.59 14.41
N GLU A 150 8.81 -5.51 14.83
CA GLU A 150 10.14 -5.72 14.26
C GLU A 150 10.12 -6.61 13.00
N ALA A 151 9.13 -7.52 12.90
CA ALA A 151 9.02 -8.45 11.78
C ALA A 151 8.26 -7.89 10.56
N ALA A 152 7.53 -6.78 10.72
CA ALA A 152 6.77 -6.17 9.63
C ALA A 152 7.71 -5.58 8.58
N ALA A 153 7.51 -5.97 7.31
CA ALA A 153 8.28 -5.43 6.20
C ALA A 153 7.88 -3.97 5.90
N GLU A 154 6.60 -3.64 6.13
CA GLU A 154 6.00 -2.34 5.81
C GLU A 154 4.79 -2.09 6.72
N TRP A 155 4.47 -0.82 6.96
CA TRP A 155 3.22 -0.37 7.59
C TRP A 155 2.36 0.36 6.57
N VAL A 156 1.21 -0.20 6.26
CA VAL A 156 0.34 0.28 5.19
C VAL A 156 -0.81 1.08 5.80
N PRO A 157 -1.03 2.34 5.38
CA PRO A 157 -2.19 3.13 5.80
C PRO A 157 -3.49 2.40 5.51
N VAL A 158 -4.47 2.51 6.41
CA VAL A 158 -5.80 1.94 6.19
C VAL A 158 -6.88 2.94 6.61
N PRO A 159 -8.06 2.91 5.96
CA PRO A 159 -9.21 3.70 6.41
C PRO A 159 -9.61 3.39 7.86
N ASP A 160 -10.11 4.40 8.57
CA ASP A 160 -10.60 4.26 9.96
C ASP A 160 -11.68 3.20 10.12
N SER A 161 -12.43 2.90 9.04
CA SER A 161 -13.44 1.83 9.00
C SER A 161 -12.87 0.45 9.30
N PHE A 162 -11.57 0.22 9.04
CA PHE A 162 -10.87 -1.00 9.43
C PHE A 162 -10.46 -1.03 10.89
N HIS A 163 -10.66 0.04 11.68
CA HIS A 163 -10.35 0.09 13.11
C HIS A 163 -8.97 -0.53 13.45
N PRO A 164 -7.86 0.12 13.05
CA PRO A 164 -6.51 -0.43 13.24
C PRO A 164 -6.26 -0.79 14.70
N ASN A 165 -5.66 -1.96 14.93
CA ASN A 165 -5.28 -2.42 16.25
C ASN A 165 -4.28 -3.60 16.16
N PRO A 166 -3.57 -3.94 17.25
CA PRO A 166 -2.57 -5.01 17.26
C PRO A 166 -3.06 -6.42 16.90
N ARG A 167 -4.37 -6.65 16.82
CA ARG A 167 -4.94 -7.93 16.38
C ARG A 167 -5.16 -7.99 14.87
N LYS A 168 -4.83 -6.95 14.11
CA LYS A 168 -5.06 -6.89 12.66
C LYS A 168 -3.74 -6.75 11.90
N PHE A 169 -3.75 -7.25 10.68
CA PHE A 169 -2.62 -7.18 9.75
C PHE A 169 -3.12 -7.22 8.31
N ILE A 170 -2.24 -6.89 7.38
CA ILE A 170 -2.49 -7.00 5.94
C ILE A 170 -1.62 -8.12 5.39
N ALA A 171 -2.17 -8.88 4.44
CA ALA A 171 -1.39 -9.80 3.63
C ALA A 171 -1.78 -9.67 2.15
N ARG A 172 -0.78 -9.83 1.27
CA ARG A 172 -1.01 -9.89 -0.17
C ARG A 172 -1.55 -11.26 -0.55
N ILE A 173 -2.66 -11.26 -1.28
CA ILE A 173 -3.30 -12.48 -1.79
C ILE A 173 -2.54 -12.97 -3.02
N GLN A 174 -2.35 -14.28 -3.08
CA GLN A 174 -1.78 -14.98 -4.22
C GLN A 174 -2.73 -16.09 -4.65
N GLY A 175 -3.16 -16.05 -5.90
CA GLY A 175 -4.07 -17.00 -6.52
C GLY A 175 -5.54 -16.55 -6.58
N ARG A 176 -6.30 -17.26 -7.41
CA ARG A 176 -7.64 -16.84 -7.89
C ARG A 176 -8.82 -17.56 -7.24
N SER A 177 -8.56 -18.43 -6.25
CA SER A 177 -9.58 -19.31 -5.66
C SER A 177 -10.72 -18.60 -4.93
N MET A 178 -10.55 -17.31 -4.62
CA MET A 178 -11.53 -16.49 -3.90
C MET A 178 -12.16 -15.41 -4.77
N GLU A 179 -11.89 -15.42 -6.07
CA GLU A 179 -12.52 -14.51 -7.04
C GLU A 179 -14.03 -14.78 -7.17
N PRO A 180 -14.84 -13.74 -7.46
CA PRO A 180 -14.43 -12.34 -7.65
C PRO A 180 -14.29 -11.55 -6.34
N LYS A 181 -14.63 -12.15 -5.18
CA LYS A 181 -14.71 -11.42 -3.90
C LYS A 181 -13.34 -10.97 -3.39
N ILE A 182 -12.30 -11.76 -3.63
CA ILE A 182 -10.92 -11.45 -3.26
C ILE A 182 -10.05 -11.75 -4.50
N PRO A 183 -9.78 -10.75 -5.35
CA PRO A 183 -8.94 -10.90 -6.52
C PRO A 183 -7.49 -11.26 -6.21
N ASP A 184 -6.82 -11.92 -7.16
CA ASP A 184 -5.38 -12.12 -7.09
C ASP A 184 -4.62 -10.79 -6.94
N GLY A 185 -3.55 -10.77 -6.14
CA GLY A 185 -2.74 -9.58 -5.89
C GLY A 185 -3.30 -8.59 -4.86
N SER A 186 -4.57 -8.73 -4.44
CA SER A 186 -5.22 -7.84 -3.47
C SER A 186 -4.47 -7.74 -2.15
N LEU A 187 -4.54 -6.57 -1.50
CA LEU A 187 -4.15 -6.40 -0.10
C LEU A 187 -5.36 -6.68 0.80
N ALA A 188 -5.38 -7.83 1.45
CA ALA A 188 -6.47 -8.23 2.32
C ALA A 188 -6.17 -7.92 3.79
N VAL A 189 -7.13 -7.34 4.48
CA VAL A 189 -7.10 -7.07 5.93
C VAL A 189 -7.62 -8.29 6.67
N PHE A 190 -6.85 -8.73 7.65
CA PHE A 190 -7.15 -9.89 8.48
C PHE A 190 -7.11 -9.54 9.96
N ARG A 191 -7.92 -10.23 10.76
CA ARG A 191 -7.89 -10.19 12.21
C ARG A 191 -7.43 -11.53 12.78
N PHE A 192 -6.41 -11.54 13.63
CA PHE A 192 -5.90 -12.74 14.29
C PHE A 192 -6.95 -13.47 15.12
N GLY A 193 -7.01 -14.78 14.89
CA GLY A 193 -8.00 -15.68 15.47
C GLY A 193 -9.41 -15.45 14.94
N VAL A 194 -10.36 -16.18 15.50
CA VAL A 194 -11.79 -16.06 15.16
C VAL A 194 -12.59 -15.97 16.45
N VAL A 195 -13.48 -15.00 16.55
CA VAL A 195 -14.40 -14.86 17.68
C VAL A 195 -15.76 -15.45 17.31
N GLY A 196 -16.17 -16.51 18.01
CA GLY A 196 -17.45 -17.18 17.77
C GLY A 196 -17.37 -18.30 16.72
N SER A 197 -18.48 -18.58 16.04
CA SER A 197 -18.54 -19.64 15.03
C SER A 197 -17.66 -19.35 13.82
N ARG A 198 -16.90 -20.35 13.37
CA ARG A 198 -16.08 -20.30 12.14
C ARG A 198 -16.93 -20.52 10.88
N THR A 199 -18.05 -21.22 11.00
CA THR A 199 -18.90 -21.63 9.88
C THR A 199 -19.44 -20.43 9.13
N GLY A 200 -19.28 -20.44 7.81
CA GLY A 200 -19.69 -19.40 6.88
C GLY A 200 -18.67 -18.28 6.69
N ARG A 201 -17.61 -18.21 7.50
CA ARG A 201 -16.61 -17.13 7.46
C ARG A 201 -15.49 -17.42 6.46
N ILE A 202 -14.86 -16.37 5.96
CA ILE A 202 -13.64 -16.48 5.16
C ILE A 202 -12.45 -16.41 6.10
N LEU A 203 -11.63 -17.46 6.10
CA LEU A 203 -10.53 -17.63 7.04
C LEU A 203 -9.22 -17.83 6.29
N LEU A 204 -8.14 -17.27 6.84
CA LEU A 204 -6.78 -17.67 6.53
C LEU A 204 -6.44 -18.91 7.36
N VAL A 205 -6.06 -19.97 6.68
CA VAL A 205 -5.77 -21.29 7.25
C VAL A 205 -4.37 -21.73 6.84
N GLU A 206 -3.63 -22.28 7.80
CA GLU A 206 -2.40 -23.03 7.56
C GLU A 206 -2.73 -24.52 7.53
N LEU A 207 -2.27 -25.24 6.51
CA LEU A 207 -2.35 -26.68 6.36
C LEU A 207 -1.00 -27.30 6.76
N PHE A 208 -1.00 -28.37 7.57
CA PHE A 208 0.24 -28.93 8.12
C PHE A 208 0.91 -29.96 7.19
N ASP A 209 0.12 -30.75 6.46
CA ASP A 209 0.62 -31.84 5.59
C ASP A 209 0.86 -31.41 4.13
N VAL A 210 1.06 -30.11 3.89
CA VAL A 210 1.30 -29.55 2.55
C VAL A 210 2.78 -29.15 2.42
N ALA A 211 3.50 -29.85 1.54
CA ALA A 211 4.92 -29.63 1.31
C ALA A 211 5.23 -28.32 0.56
N ASP A 212 4.32 -27.89 -0.32
CA ASP A 212 4.45 -26.62 -1.04
C ASP A 212 4.17 -25.43 -0.10
N PRO A 213 5.16 -24.55 0.18
CA PRO A 213 4.98 -23.41 1.06
C PRO A 213 3.89 -22.43 0.62
N ILE A 214 3.60 -22.34 -0.69
CA ILE A 214 2.55 -21.46 -1.23
C ILE A 214 1.18 -22.09 -0.96
N ALA A 215 1.01 -23.39 -1.22
CA ALA A 215 -0.23 -24.11 -0.95
C ALA A 215 -0.49 -24.33 0.54
N ARG A 216 0.53 -24.18 1.39
CA ARG A 216 0.44 -24.32 2.85
C ARG A 216 -0.52 -23.32 3.48
N TYR A 217 -0.61 -22.12 2.94
CA TYR A 217 -1.50 -21.07 3.44
C TYR A 217 -2.62 -20.83 2.44
N THR A 218 -3.86 -20.92 2.90
CA THR A 218 -5.03 -20.77 2.03
C THR A 218 -6.09 -19.89 2.65
N VAL A 219 -6.73 -19.07 1.82
CA VAL A 219 -7.92 -18.30 2.19
C VAL A 219 -9.12 -19.01 1.59
N LYS A 220 -10.06 -19.43 2.44
CA LYS A 220 -11.26 -20.19 2.04
C LYS A 220 -12.44 -19.87 2.94
N LYS A 221 -13.65 -20.10 2.42
CA LYS A 221 -14.86 -20.09 3.24
C LYS A 221 -14.90 -21.38 4.06
N TYR A 222 -14.92 -21.26 5.39
CA TYR A 222 -14.97 -22.39 6.29
C TYR A 222 -16.42 -22.85 6.46
N LEU A 223 -16.69 -24.13 6.21
CA LEU A 223 -17.95 -24.79 6.54
C LEU A 223 -17.66 -26.01 7.43
N SER A 224 -18.51 -26.23 8.42
CA SER A 224 -18.47 -27.46 9.21
C SER A 224 -19.86 -28.08 9.26
N ASP A 225 -19.91 -29.39 9.08
CA ASP A 225 -21.11 -30.20 9.24
C ASP A 225 -20.88 -31.20 10.37
N LYS A 226 -21.84 -31.28 11.30
CA LYS A 226 -21.79 -32.19 12.45
C LYS A 226 -22.84 -33.26 12.25
N ALA A 227 -22.41 -34.41 11.73
CA ALA A 227 -23.28 -35.58 11.69
C ALA A 227 -23.36 -36.21 13.08
N SER A 228 -24.59 -36.43 13.57
CA SER A 228 -24.88 -37.15 14.82
C SER A 228 -25.50 -38.49 14.45
N PHE A 229 -24.83 -39.60 14.78
CA PHE A 229 -25.41 -40.94 14.64
C PHE A 229 -25.69 -41.54 16.02
N ASP A 230 -26.96 -41.90 16.27
CA ASP A 230 -27.43 -42.74 17.39
C ASP A 230 -26.72 -42.57 18.75
N GLY A 231 -26.52 -41.32 19.17
CA GLY A 231 -26.00 -40.99 20.51
C GLY A 231 -24.53 -41.32 20.77
N THR A 232 -23.76 -41.80 19.77
CA THR A 232 -22.34 -42.11 19.98
C THR A 232 -21.49 -41.81 18.73
N TRP A 233 -20.42 -41.04 18.96
CA TRP A 233 -19.46 -40.46 18.00
C TRP A 233 -20.02 -39.40 17.03
N ARG A 234 -19.46 -38.18 17.13
CA ARG A 234 -19.69 -37.05 16.22
C ARG A 234 -18.46 -36.89 15.34
N HIS A 235 -18.55 -37.24 14.05
CA HIS A 235 -17.53 -36.82 13.09
C HIS A 235 -17.92 -35.42 12.57
N THR A 236 -17.07 -34.43 12.84
CA THR A 236 -17.18 -33.10 12.23
C THR A 236 -16.48 -33.15 10.88
N ARG A 237 -17.24 -32.99 9.80
CA ARG A 237 -16.67 -32.80 8.46
C ARG A 237 -16.41 -31.32 8.24
N ILE A 238 -15.20 -30.93 7.87
CA ILE A 238 -14.84 -29.54 7.60
C ILE A 238 -14.51 -29.38 6.13
N LEU A 239 -15.10 -28.36 5.51
CA LEU A 239 -14.88 -28.00 4.11
C LEU A 239 -14.33 -26.57 4.04
N LEU A 240 -13.19 -26.43 3.38
CA LEU A 240 -12.59 -25.15 3.00
C LEU A 240 -12.98 -24.87 1.55
N VAL A 241 -14.04 -24.08 1.37
CA VAL A 241 -14.70 -23.87 0.08
C VAL A 241 -14.15 -22.63 -0.62
N PRO A 242 -13.67 -22.73 -1.87
CA PRO A 242 -13.37 -21.56 -2.70
C PRO A 242 -14.65 -20.79 -3.05
N ILE A 243 -14.52 -19.50 -3.36
CA ILE A 243 -15.64 -18.73 -3.95
C ILE A 243 -15.64 -18.91 -5.46
N ASN A 244 -14.45 -18.99 -6.07
CA ASN A 244 -14.31 -19.23 -7.48
C ASN A 244 -14.64 -20.71 -7.79
N PRO A 245 -15.69 -20.99 -8.60
CA PRO A 245 -16.12 -22.36 -8.90
C PRO A 245 -15.15 -23.17 -9.76
N GLU A 246 -14.12 -22.54 -10.34
CA GLU A 246 -13.04 -23.23 -11.05
C GLU A 246 -12.13 -24.06 -10.12
N PHE A 247 -12.26 -23.87 -8.81
CA PHE A 247 -11.43 -24.53 -7.80
C PHE A 247 -12.29 -25.50 -6.98
N GLU A 248 -11.70 -26.64 -6.61
CA GLU A 248 -12.39 -27.64 -5.79
C GLU A 248 -12.31 -27.29 -4.29
N PRO A 249 -13.34 -27.63 -3.49
CA PRO A 249 -13.28 -27.56 -2.04
C PRO A 249 -12.20 -28.49 -1.47
N ILE A 250 -11.53 -28.05 -0.40
CA ILE A 250 -10.58 -28.87 0.34
C ILE A 250 -11.30 -29.44 1.57
N GLU A 251 -11.34 -30.76 1.68
CA GLU A 251 -11.85 -31.45 2.85
C GLU A 251 -10.73 -31.66 3.87
N VAL A 252 -10.99 -31.30 5.13
CA VAL A 252 -10.07 -31.49 6.24
C VAL A 252 -10.81 -32.05 7.45
N GLU A 253 -10.09 -32.78 8.29
CA GLU A 253 -10.57 -33.27 9.57
C GLU A 253 -10.18 -32.31 10.70
N GLU A 254 -10.93 -32.31 11.81
CA GLU A 254 -10.76 -31.36 12.92
C GLU A 254 -9.45 -31.59 13.71
N GLU A 255 -8.89 -32.80 13.67
CA GLU A 255 -7.67 -33.16 14.41
C GLU A 255 -6.40 -32.94 13.58
N GLY A 256 -5.61 -31.92 13.95
CA GLY A 256 -4.19 -31.85 13.63
C GLY A 256 -3.79 -31.60 12.16
N GLN A 257 -4.73 -31.45 11.23
CA GLN A 257 -4.43 -31.24 9.80
C GLN A 257 -4.27 -29.76 9.42
N PHE A 258 -4.87 -28.84 10.19
CA PHE A 258 -4.84 -27.42 9.88
C PHE A 258 -4.93 -26.54 11.13
N ARG A 259 -4.62 -25.27 10.94
CA ARG A 259 -4.76 -24.22 11.94
C ARG A 259 -5.39 -22.98 11.33
N VAL A 260 -6.39 -22.44 12.01
CA VAL A 260 -6.96 -21.13 11.66
C VAL A 260 -6.05 -20.04 12.19
N ILE A 261 -5.56 -19.18 11.30
CA ILE A 261 -4.67 -18.08 11.64
C ILE A 261 -5.50 -16.80 11.90
N ALA A 262 -6.38 -16.47 10.96
CA ALA A 262 -7.08 -15.20 10.98
C ALA A 262 -8.42 -15.22 10.24
N GLU A 263 -9.28 -14.26 10.56
CA GLU A 263 -10.53 -13.96 9.87
C GLU A 263 -10.32 -12.83 8.87
N PHE A 264 -10.84 -12.99 7.64
CA PHE A 264 -10.84 -11.94 6.62
C PHE A 264 -11.88 -10.86 6.96
N GLU A 265 -11.48 -9.60 6.93
CA GLU A 265 -12.37 -8.46 7.19
C GLU A 265 -12.66 -7.61 5.93
N GLY A 266 -11.77 -7.61 4.94
CA GLY A 266 -11.97 -6.86 3.70
C GLY A 266 -10.72 -6.81 2.84
N ILE A 267 -10.84 -6.21 1.66
CA ILE A 267 -9.70 -5.80 0.84
C ILE A 267 -9.52 -4.30 1.00
N LEU A 268 -8.28 -3.83 0.92
CA LEU A 268 -8.02 -2.42 0.68
C LEU A 268 -8.33 -2.14 -0.78
N ASP A 269 -9.18 -1.15 -1.04
CA ASP A 269 -9.30 -0.60 -2.37
C ASP A 269 -7.95 0.07 -2.68
N THR A 270 -7.19 -0.54 -3.60
CA THR A 270 -5.94 0.06 -4.10
C THR A 270 -6.21 1.22 -5.05
N ASP A 271 -7.47 1.46 -5.38
CA ASP A 271 -7.97 2.65 -6.03
C ASP A 271 -8.53 3.58 -4.94
N GLY A 272 -7.60 4.21 -4.24
CA GLY A 272 -7.84 5.31 -3.32
C GLY A 272 -6.90 6.43 -3.69
#